data_AF-A0A7W1RW94-F1
#
_entry.id   AF-A0A7W1RW94-F1
#
_cell.length_a   1.000
_cell.length_b   1.000
_cell.length_c   1.000
_cell.angle_alpha   90.00
_cell.angle_beta   90.00
_cell.angle_gamma   90.00
#
_symmetry.space_group_name_H-M   'P 1'
#
loop_
_entity.id
_entity.type
_entity.pdbx_description
1 polymer ?
#
loop_
_entity_poly.entity_id
_entity_poly.type
_entity_poly.pdbx_seq_one_letter_code
_entity_poly.pdbx_strand_id
1 'polypeptide(L)'
;MAAVAIRGTTYPIVLPKLRDPRLHLAATITSLQVLGQVAFHFRLSIAQILLCLVTCGTIEVAIAVRKQHVLMWPASALLTGNGVAFVLRVPGTAHGDWWTLRGWWIFVATAAGALLSKYVIQWRGDHVFNPSNIGLVVCFLVLGRTRADPLDFWWGPLTWWMVLALVIIVSGGFAILSRLKLLRVALSFWVTFAIGIGVLAASGHALTARWHLGPLTGWHLWWVLVTSPEVLVFLFFMITDPKTAPRDPRARVVYAITLGALATTLIAPTTTEFSAKVGLLSALAIVCAAKFALARLPLRVDRPRLALAAATGLAVLAAVVAFGQSTAPSAAAQALPAGRLPEITILPSPGVESQLSRRTAEVIAYNLLAAVPARTGEGLRIHLEPGGDQDPPTAVAQLGSATYRLRVGGDGTWALAAPTQPQQLQAVPKSNALAGERLVDVAPAVGLGFQQGSFRYGVSNDYQAMMGGGVCWLDYNGDGWQDLFAVNSYASADTAQWEAHGGLPRSALFENAHGTFRDVTDATHAGLAVQGDGCVAGDLNGDGHADLVVTTTSGVDVLWNEGNGTFTESALRSTGWYT
;
A
#
# COMPACT_ATOMS: atom_id res chain seq x y z
N MET A 1 44.64 11.34 -13.30
CA MET A 1 43.43 11.26 -12.45
C MET A 1 42.65 12.53 -12.66
N ALA A 2 41.34 12.45 -12.90
CA ALA A 2 40.51 13.65 -12.92
C ALA A 2 40.46 14.26 -11.51
N ALA A 3 40.46 15.58 -11.39
CA ALA A 3 40.37 16.29 -10.12
C ALA A 3 39.55 17.57 -10.29
N VAL A 4 38.87 18.02 -9.24
CA VAL A 4 38.08 19.25 -9.23
C VAL A 4 38.55 20.13 -8.08
N ALA A 5 38.76 21.42 -8.36
CA ALA A 5 39.10 22.41 -7.34
C ALA A 5 37.81 23.07 -6.83
N ILE A 6 37.52 22.95 -5.54
CA ILE A 6 36.38 23.60 -4.88
C ILE A 6 36.95 24.48 -3.78
N ARG A 7 36.70 25.80 -3.86
CA ARG A 7 37.18 26.81 -2.89
C ARG A 7 38.68 26.67 -2.57
N GLY A 8 39.51 26.49 -3.60
CA GLY A 8 40.96 26.37 -3.48
C GLY A 8 41.50 25.01 -2.99
N THR A 9 40.62 24.05 -2.67
CA THR A 9 41.02 22.68 -2.31
C THR A 9 40.82 21.74 -3.50
N THR A 10 41.85 20.98 -3.87
CA THR A 10 41.80 20.02 -4.98
C THR A 10 41.33 18.66 -4.50
N TYR A 11 40.21 18.17 -5.05
CA TYR A 11 39.65 16.86 -4.75
C TYR A 11 39.89 15.91 -5.93
N PRO A 12 40.58 14.78 -5.73
CA PRO A 12 40.67 13.75 -6.76
C PRO A 12 39.29 13.12 -7.00
N ILE A 13 38.97 12.83 -8.26
CA ILE A 13 37.74 12.16 -8.67
C ILE A 13 38.00 10.67 -8.85
N VAL A 14 37.21 9.85 -8.16
CA VAL A 14 37.19 8.40 -8.33
C VAL A 14 35.93 7.97 -9.08
N LEU A 15 36.09 7.61 -10.34
CA LEU A 15 35.02 7.12 -11.23
C LEU A 15 34.67 5.65 -10.96
N PRO A 16 33.43 5.22 -11.26
CA PRO A 16 33.02 3.83 -11.13
C PRO A 16 33.80 2.94 -12.11
N LYS A 17 34.18 1.74 -11.65
CA LYS A 17 34.75 0.70 -12.52
C LYS A 17 33.64 -0.25 -12.95
N LEU A 18 33.42 -0.43 -14.25
CA LEU A 18 32.37 -1.34 -14.79
C LEU A 18 32.48 -2.79 -14.26
N ARG A 19 33.69 -3.23 -13.90
CA ARG A 19 33.93 -4.57 -13.32
C ARG A 19 33.64 -4.66 -11.82
N ASP A 20 33.19 -3.59 -11.17
CA ASP A 20 32.82 -3.62 -9.74
C ASP A 20 31.58 -4.52 -9.55
N PRO A 21 31.65 -5.57 -8.70
CA PRO A 21 30.51 -6.45 -8.44
C PRO A 21 29.31 -5.69 -7.84
N ARG A 22 29.52 -4.55 -7.19
CA ARG A 22 28.43 -3.71 -6.66
C ARG A 22 27.56 -3.10 -7.75
N LEU A 23 28.13 -2.81 -8.93
CA LEU A 23 27.34 -2.33 -10.07
C LEU A 23 26.45 -3.42 -10.66
N HIS A 24 26.93 -4.67 -10.67
CA HIS A 24 26.11 -5.81 -11.12
C HIS A 24 24.95 -6.02 -10.16
N LEU A 25 25.21 -5.94 -8.85
CA LEU A 25 24.18 -6.03 -7.82
C LEU A 25 23.15 -4.89 -7.94
N ALA A 26 23.62 -3.65 -8.10
CA ALA A 26 22.74 -2.51 -8.31
C ALA A 26 21.89 -2.68 -9.57
N ALA A 27 22.47 -3.21 -10.66
CA ALA A 27 21.73 -3.52 -11.89
C ALA A 27 20.65 -4.58 -11.64
N THR A 28 20.95 -5.67 -10.93
CA THR A 28 19.95 -6.70 -10.60
C THR A 28 18.78 -6.13 -9.80
N ILE A 29 19.04 -5.38 -8.73
CA ILE A 29 17.95 -4.82 -7.91
C ILE A 29 17.18 -3.74 -8.70
N THR A 30 17.86 -2.93 -9.52
CA THR A 30 17.20 -1.94 -10.38
C THR A 30 16.28 -2.62 -11.40
N SER A 31 16.70 -3.71 -12.03
CA SER A 31 15.84 -4.50 -12.92
C SER A 31 14.60 -5.03 -12.20
N LEU A 32 14.75 -5.48 -10.94
CA LEU A 32 13.61 -5.92 -10.13
C LEU A 32 12.69 -4.76 -9.74
N GLN A 33 13.22 -3.57 -9.49
CA GLN A 33 12.38 -2.38 -9.27
C GLN A 33 11.59 -2.01 -10.51
N VAL A 34 12.23 -1.99 -11.68
CA VAL A 34 11.55 -1.72 -12.96
C VAL A 34 10.44 -2.76 -13.20
N LEU A 35 10.76 -4.04 -13.00
CA LEU A 35 9.77 -5.11 -13.13
C LEU A 35 8.64 -4.99 -12.10
N GLY A 36 8.97 -4.59 -10.87
CA GLY A 36 8.02 -4.25 -9.82
C GLY A 36 7.02 -3.19 -10.24
N GLN A 37 7.48 -2.13 -10.92
CA GLN A 37 6.62 -1.08 -11.44
C GLN A 37 5.78 -1.57 -12.63
N VAL A 38 6.39 -2.25 -13.59
CA VAL A 38 5.73 -2.56 -14.86
C VAL A 38 4.77 -3.76 -14.75
N ALA A 39 5.13 -4.79 -13.99
CA ALA A 39 4.44 -6.08 -14.01
C ALA A 39 3.72 -6.43 -12.70
N PHE A 40 4.21 -5.96 -11.57
CA PHE A 40 3.68 -6.32 -10.23
C PHE A 40 2.99 -5.17 -9.52
N HIS A 41 2.80 -4.03 -10.21
CA HIS A 41 2.10 -2.87 -9.69
C HIS A 41 2.54 -2.45 -8.29
N PHE A 42 3.86 -2.41 -8.05
CA PHE A 42 4.42 -2.07 -6.75
C PHE A 42 3.87 -0.73 -6.25
N ARG A 43 3.43 -0.74 -4.99
CA ARG A 43 2.98 0.44 -4.21
C ARG A 43 4.15 1.28 -3.71
N LEU A 44 4.98 1.71 -4.65
CA LEU A 44 6.21 2.45 -4.42
C LEU A 44 6.35 3.49 -5.52
N SER A 45 6.58 4.75 -5.16
CA SER A 45 6.76 5.83 -6.14
C SER A 45 8.22 5.96 -6.58
N ILE A 46 8.42 6.49 -7.79
CA ILE A 46 9.76 6.84 -8.30
C ILE A 46 10.38 7.91 -7.40
N ALA A 47 9.59 8.87 -6.92
CA ALA A 47 10.05 9.88 -5.96
C ALA A 47 10.60 9.26 -4.67
N GLN A 48 9.91 8.27 -4.08
CA GLN A 48 10.38 7.55 -2.88
C GLN A 48 11.70 6.79 -3.13
N ILE A 49 11.85 6.16 -4.30
CA ILE A 49 13.11 5.50 -4.70
C ILE A 49 14.24 6.53 -4.78
N LEU A 50 14.02 7.63 -5.48
CA LEU A 50 15.01 8.70 -5.66
C LEU A 50 15.39 9.33 -4.32
N LEU A 51 14.45 9.55 -3.41
CA LEU A 51 14.72 10.06 -2.06
C LEU A 51 15.70 9.16 -1.31
N CYS A 52 15.53 7.84 -1.34
CA CYS A 52 16.50 6.92 -0.73
C CYS A 52 17.89 6.99 -1.36
N LEU A 53 17.95 6.99 -2.71
CA LEU A 53 19.21 7.02 -3.45
C LEU A 53 19.98 8.33 -3.21
N VAL A 54 19.29 9.47 -3.33
CA VAL A 54 19.86 10.79 -3.11
C VAL A 54 20.29 10.97 -1.66
N THR A 55 19.47 10.57 -0.69
CA THR A 55 19.82 10.65 0.74
C THR A 55 21.10 9.87 1.04
N CYS A 56 21.18 8.61 0.59
CA CYS A 56 22.37 7.81 0.81
C CYS A 56 23.59 8.37 0.06
N GLY A 57 23.43 8.71 -1.23
CA GLY A 57 24.51 9.24 -2.06
C GLY A 57 25.09 10.53 -1.49
N THR A 58 24.24 11.47 -1.09
CA THR A 58 24.65 12.76 -0.51
C THR A 58 25.40 12.58 0.80
N ILE A 59 24.92 11.72 1.71
CA ILE A 59 25.61 11.42 2.97
C ILE A 59 26.98 10.77 2.73
N GLU A 60 27.11 9.78 1.84
CA GLU A 60 28.40 9.13 1.57
C GLU A 60 29.39 10.08 0.90
N VAL A 61 28.94 10.91 -0.06
CA VAL A 61 29.78 11.93 -0.67
C VAL A 61 30.21 12.97 0.36
N ALA A 62 29.31 13.46 1.22
CA ALA A 62 29.64 14.41 2.26
C ALA A 62 30.68 13.85 3.26
N ILE A 63 30.52 12.58 3.67
CA ILE A 63 31.49 11.90 4.53
C ILE A 63 32.83 11.73 3.82
N ALA A 64 32.85 11.34 2.54
CA ALA A 64 34.08 11.16 1.77
C ALA A 64 34.84 12.48 1.58
N VAL A 65 34.13 13.55 1.21
CA VAL A 65 34.71 14.89 1.06
C VAL A 65 35.29 15.38 2.40
N ARG A 66 34.55 15.20 3.51
CA ARG A 66 34.96 15.68 4.83
C ARG A 66 36.07 14.86 5.48
N LYS A 67 36.06 13.54 5.34
CA LYS A 67 37.01 12.64 6.04
C LYS A 67 38.17 12.16 5.16
N GLN A 68 37.94 12.01 3.87
CA GLN A 68 38.90 11.41 2.94
C GLN A 68 39.46 12.43 1.94
N HIS A 69 38.88 13.63 1.86
CA HIS A 69 39.26 14.66 0.89
C HIS A 69 39.22 14.16 -0.56
N VAL A 70 38.24 13.31 -0.89
CA VAL A 70 38.04 12.73 -2.23
C VAL A 70 36.58 12.91 -2.67
N LEU A 71 36.37 13.19 -3.96
CA LEU A 71 35.05 13.11 -4.58
C LEU A 71 34.93 11.77 -5.31
N MET A 72 34.10 10.86 -4.81
CA MET A 72 33.96 9.51 -5.35
C MET A 72 32.53 9.18 -5.73
N TRP A 73 32.37 8.29 -6.71
CA TRP A 73 31.07 7.69 -7.02
C TRP A 73 30.58 6.82 -5.84
N PRO A 74 29.43 7.13 -5.22
CA PRO A 74 28.96 6.49 -3.99
C PRO A 74 28.26 5.14 -4.25
N ALA A 75 28.93 4.21 -4.96
CA ALA A 75 28.35 2.92 -5.33
C ALA A 75 27.80 2.12 -4.15
N SER A 76 28.46 2.20 -2.98
CA SER A 76 28.02 1.47 -1.79
C SER A 76 26.77 2.08 -1.19
N ALA A 77 26.68 3.41 -1.10
CA ALA A 77 25.52 4.07 -0.55
C ALA A 77 24.31 4.02 -1.49
N LEU A 78 24.52 4.11 -2.80
CA LEU A 78 23.44 3.91 -3.77
C LEU A 78 22.84 2.51 -3.65
N LEU A 79 23.66 1.49 -3.43
CA LEU A 79 23.18 0.14 -3.15
C LEU A 79 22.38 0.09 -1.84
N THR A 80 22.85 0.75 -0.78
CA THR A 80 22.13 0.82 0.50
C THR A 80 20.76 1.48 0.36
N GLY A 81 20.71 2.63 -0.32
CA GLY A 81 19.46 3.34 -0.61
C GLY A 81 18.51 2.53 -1.48
N ASN A 82 19.04 1.84 -2.50
CA ASN A 82 18.26 0.97 -3.37
C ASN A 82 17.65 -0.21 -2.57
N GLY A 83 18.43 -0.84 -1.68
CA GLY A 83 17.96 -1.91 -0.81
C GLY A 83 16.86 -1.46 0.16
N VAL A 84 16.95 -0.24 0.72
CA VAL A 84 15.89 0.32 1.56
C VAL A 84 14.62 0.60 0.72
N ALA A 85 14.76 1.28 -0.42
CA ALA A 85 13.63 1.58 -1.30
C ALA A 85 12.93 0.32 -1.83
N PHE A 86 13.70 -0.73 -2.12
CA PHE A 86 13.15 -1.98 -2.64
C PHE A 86 12.16 -2.62 -1.67
N VAL A 87 12.49 -2.66 -0.37
CA VAL A 87 11.71 -3.35 0.65
C VAL A 87 10.66 -2.44 1.30
N LEU A 88 10.96 -1.16 1.55
CA LEU A 88 10.10 -0.28 2.32
C LEU A 88 8.83 0.14 1.54
N ARG A 89 7.67 0.00 2.16
CA ARG A 89 6.38 0.52 1.69
C ARG A 89 5.74 1.40 2.76
N VAL A 90 4.88 2.31 2.31
CA VAL A 90 4.09 3.19 3.19
C VAL A 90 2.62 3.05 2.79
N PRO A 91 1.72 2.75 3.76
CA PRO A 91 0.29 2.63 3.51
C PRO A 91 -0.29 3.85 2.77
N GLY A 92 -1.18 3.57 1.82
CA GLY A 92 -1.79 4.59 0.97
C GLY A 92 -0.97 5.04 -0.23
N THR A 93 0.24 4.55 -0.45
CA THR A 93 0.91 4.75 -1.76
C THR A 93 0.25 3.83 -2.79
N ALA A 94 -0.35 4.41 -3.84
CA ALA A 94 -0.99 3.64 -4.91
C ALA A 94 -0.02 3.41 -6.08
N HIS A 95 -0.23 2.32 -6.82
CA HIS A 95 0.47 2.15 -8.09
C HIS A 95 0.02 3.20 -9.10
N GLY A 96 0.94 3.70 -9.94
CA GLY A 96 0.68 4.78 -10.90
C GLY A 96 0.94 6.19 -10.36
N ASP A 97 0.96 6.36 -9.03
CA ASP A 97 1.32 7.62 -8.39
C ASP A 97 2.85 7.77 -8.28
N TRP A 98 3.51 7.92 -9.43
CA TRP A 98 4.97 7.79 -9.52
C TRP A 98 5.74 8.92 -8.82
N TRP A 99 5.11 10.06 -8.54
CA TRP A 99 5.78 11.25 -8.02
C TRP A 99 5.32 11.67 -6.63
N THR A 100 4.47 10.87 -5.97
CA THR A 100 4.05 11.16 -4.60
C THR A 100 5.20 11.18 -3.61
N LEU A 101 5.14 12.17 -2.73
CA LEU A 101 6.02 12.33 -1.58
C LEU A 101 5.38 11.78 -0.29
N ARG A 102 4.33 10.95 -0.39
CA ARG A 102 3.70 10.31 0.76
C ARG A 102 4.75 9.55 1.57
N GLY A 103 4.82 9.83 2.88
CA GLY A 103 5.80 9.20 3.77
C GLY A 103 7.27 9.49 3.42
N TRP A 104 7.58 10.55 2.66
CA TRP A 104 8.95 10.90 2.24
C TRP A 104 9.94 10.86 3.40
N TRP A 105 9.54 11.34 4.57
CA TRP A 105 10.37 11.40 5.77
C TRP A 105 10.72 10.01 6.31
N ILE A 106 9.86 9.00 6.11
CA ILE A 106 10.12 7.61 6.50
C ILE A 106 11.23 7.04 5.61
N PHE A 107 11.15 7.25 4.30
CA PHE A 107 12.17 6.82 3.35
C PHE A 107 13.51 7.51 3.63
N VAL A 108 13.51 8.83 3.81
CA VAL A 108 14.72 9.60 4.12
C VAL A 108 15.32 9.18 5.47
N ALA A 109 14.53 9.09 6.54
CA ALA A 109 15.02 8.70 7.87
C ALA A 109 15.57 7.27 7.87
N THR A 110 14.89 6.34 7.21
CA THR A 110 15.33 4.94 7.11
C THR A 110 16.60 4.81 6.29
N ALA A 111 16.70 5.48 5.14
CA ALA A 111 17.89 5.48 4.29
C ALA A 111 19.09 6.14 4.98
N ALA A 112 18.87 7.29 5.64
CA ALA A 112 19.91 7.98 6.40
C ALA A 112 20.39 7.11 7.58
N GLY A 113 19.47 6.56 8.38
CA GLY A 113 19.81 5.67 9.50
C GLY A 113 20.54 4.40 9.04
N ALA A 114 20.08 3.78 7.95
CA ALA A 114 20.73 2.65 7.31
C ALA A 114 22.18 2.97 6.96
N LEU A 115 22.43 4.07 6.23
CA LEU A 115 23.78 4.44 5.81
C LEU A 115 24.65 4.89 6.99
N LEU A 116 24.12 5.68 7.92
CA LEU A 116 24.87 6.15 9.08
C LEU A 116 25.30 4.99 9.99
N SER A 117 24.52 3.91 10.08
CA SER A 117 24.89 2.71 10.83
C SER A 117 26.24 2.12 10.39
N LYS A 118 26.57 2.21 9.09
CA LYS A 118 27.85 1.79 8.50
C LYS A 118 29.03 2.59 9.04
N TYR A 119 28.83 3.85 9.41
CA TYR A 119 29.89 4.76 9.86
C TYR A 119 29.97 4.91 11.38
N VAL A 120 28.83 4.78 12.06
CA VAL A 120 28.71 4.95 13.51
C VAL A 120 28.94 3.64 14.24
N ILE A 121 28.43 2.52 13.71
CA ILE A 121 28.48 1.22 14.38
C ILE A 121 29.54 0.34 13.70
N GLN A 122 30.79 0.58 14.07
CA GLN A 122 31.96 -0.10 13.51
C GLN A 122 32.71 -0.92 14.56
N TRP A 123 33.31 -2.02 14.13
CA TRP A 123 34.21 -2.84 14.93
C TRP A 123 35.47 -3.18 14.12
N ARG A 124 36.65 -2.80 14.64
CA ARG A 124 37.95 -2.98 13.98
C ARG A 124 37.97 -2.44 12.53
N GLY A 125 37.26 -1.34 12.28
CA GLY A 125 37.19 -0.66 10.98
C GLY A 125 36.19 -1.23 9.98
N ASP A 126 35.48 -2.34 10.30
CA ASP A 126 34.36 -2.85 9.49
C ASP A 126 33.02 -2.53 10.15
N HIS A 127 31.97 -2.34 9.37
CA HIS A 127 30.63 -2.12 9.90
C HIS A 127 30.02 -3.42 10.43
N VAL A 128 29.23 -3.30 11.50
CA VAL A 128 28.66 -4.44 12.21
C VAL A 128 27.46 -5.03 11.48
N PHE A 129 26.56 -4.17 11.03
CA PHE A 129 25.28 -4.57 10.47
C PHE A 129 25.25 -4.39 8.96
N ASN A 130 24.46 -5.22 8.26
CA ASN A 130 24.03 -4.87 6.92
C ASN A 130 23.23 -3.55 7.00
N PRO A 131 23.68 -2.47 6.34
CA PRO A 131 23.14 -1.14 6.57
C PRO A 131 21.67 -1.02 6.18
N SER A 132 21.26 -1.56 5.02
CA SER A 132 19.87 -1.55 4.59
C SER A 132 18.99 -2.35 5.55
N ASN A 133 19.43 -3.54 5.95
CA ASN A 133 18.68 -4.41 6.86
C ASN A 133 18.43 -3.74 8.21
N ILE A 134 19.46 -3.18 8.86
CA ILE A 134 19.28 -2.57 10.19
C ILE A 134 18.38 -1.33 10.14
N GLY A 135 18.48 -0.52 9.06
CA GLY A 135 17.57 0.60 8.86
C GLY A 135 16.11 0.15 8.76
N LEU A 136 15.84 -0.88 7.95
CA LEU A 136 14.49 -1.45 7.78
C LEU A 136 13.95 -2.05 9.07
N VAL A 137 14.76 -2.82 9.81
CA VAL A 137 14.36 -3.41 11.11
C VAL A 137 13.96 -2.31 12.09
N VAL A 138 14.79 -1.27 12.25
CA VAL A 138 14.49 -0.15 13.15
C VAL A 138 13.21 0.57 12.70
N CYS A 139 13.06 0.84 11.39
CA CYS A 139 11.86 1.46 10.85
C CYS A 139 10.59 0.67 11.20
N PHE A 140 10.55 -0.63 10.93
CA PHE A 140 9.36 -1.44 11.17
C PHE A 140 9.05 -1.65 12.65
N LEU A 141 10.06 -1.78 13.50
CA LEU A 141 9.85 -1.90 14.95
C LEU A 141 9.38 -0.60 15.59
N VAL A 142 9.86 0.56 15.12
CA VAL A 142 9.50 1.87 15.70
C VAL A 142 8.16 2.39 15.18
N LEU A 143 7.92 2.28 13.87
CA LEU A 143 6.73 2.85 13.24
C LEU A 143 5.54 1.90 13.24
N GLY A 144 5.80 0.59 13.27
CA GLY A 144 4.76 -0.43 13.21
C GLY A 144 4.04 -0.50 11.87
N ARG A 145 3.18 -1.52 11.74
CA ARG A 145 2.49 -1.88 10.49
C ARG A 145 1.59 -0.80 9.89
N THR A 146 1.12 0.15 10.70
CA THR A 146 0.17 1.20 10.28
C THR A 146 0.85 2.36 9.55
N ARG A 147 2.18 2.46 9.62
CA ARG A 147 2.95 3.57 9.04
C ARG A 147 4.02 3.12 8.06
N ALA A 148 4.58 1.93 8.25
CA ALA A 148 5.57 1.35 7.37
C ALA A 148 5.41 -0.16 7.31
N ASP A 149 5.38 -0.72 6.12
CA ASP A 149 5.29 -2.15 5.89
C ASP A 149 6.35 -2.63 4.90
N PRO A 150 6.84 -3.87 5.04
CA PRO A 150 7.74 -4.48 4.07
C PRO A 150 6.99 -4.95 2.82
N LEU A 151 7.65 -4.90 1.66
CA LEU A 151 7.21 -5.51 0.40
C LEU A 151 6.78 -6.95 0.61
N ASP A 152 5.70 -7.37 -0.07
CA ASP A 152 5.10 -8.71 0.00
C ASP A 152 6.09 -9.85 -0.28
N PHE A 153 5.91 -11.00 0.40
CA PHE A 153 6.70 -12.20 0.16
C PHE A 153 6.50 -12.66 -1.28
N TRP A 154 5.25 -12.60 -1.75
CA TRP A 154 4.87 -12.98 -3.10
C TRP A 154 4.30 -11.76 -3.83
N TRP A 155 4.74 -11.53 -5.06
CA TRP A 155 4.42 -10.30 -5.81
C TRP A 155 3.28 -10.45 -6.82
N GLY A 156 2.66 -11.63 -6.89
CA GLY A 156 1.56 -11.92 -7.80
C GLY A 156 1.53 -13.36 -8.30
N PRO A 157 0.60 -13.72 -9.20
CA PRO A 157 0.46 -15.08 -9.70
C PRO A 157 1.71 -15.58 -10.43
N LEU A 158 1.85 -16.90 -10.58
CA LEU A 158 2.96 -17.53 -11.31
C LEU A 158 2.81 -17.33 -12.83
N THR A 159 2.97 -16.09 -13.28
CA THR A 159 2.97 -15.67 -14.68
C THR A 159 4.40 -15.69 -15.24
N TRP A 160 4.54 -15.46 -16.55
CA TRP A 160 5.86 -15.32 -17.16
C TRP A 160 6.67 -14.17 -16.54
N TRP A 161 6.02 -13.10 -16.07
CA TRP A 161 6.67 -12.00 -15.35
C TRP A 161 7.27 -12.47 -14.02
N MET A 162 6.56 -13.29 -13.26
CA MET A 162 7.07 -13.90 -12.03
C MET A 162 8.25 -14.84 -12.31
N VAL A 163 8.16 -15.65 -13.37
CA VAL A 163 9.28 -16.50 -13.79
C VAL A 163 10.49 -15.65 -14.16
N LEU A 164 10.31 -14.57 -14.91
CA LEU A 164 11.38 -13.64 -15.26
C LEU A 164 12.02 -13.02 -14.00
N ALA A 165 11.21 -12.59 -13.03
CA ALA A 165 11.70 -12.06 -11.76
C ALA A 165 12.58 -13.08 -11.03
N LEU A 166 12.10 -14.32 -10.88
CA LEU A 166 12.84 -15.41 -10.24
C LEU A 166 14.14 -15.74 -10.99
N VAL A 167 14.11 -15.76 -12.33
CA VAL A 167 15.31 -15.96 -13.15
C VAL A 167 16.32 -14.84 -12.91
N ILE A 168 15.90 -13.58 -12.85
CA ILE A 168 16.78 -12.43 -12.57
C ILE A 168 17.38 -12.56 -11.17
N ILE A 169 16.57 -12.88 -10.15
CA ILE A 169 17.03 -13.04 -8.76
C ILE A 169 18.04 -14.18 -8.65
N VAL A 170 17.69 -15.37 -9.14
CA VAL A 170 18.50 -16.58 -9.00
C VAL A 170 19.77 -16.50 -9.84
N SER A 171 19.69 -16.06 -11.10
CA SER A 171 20.87 -15.92 -11.97
C SER A 171 21.80 -14.81 -11.49
N GLY A 172 21.26 -13.64 -11.13
CA GLY A 172 22.03 -12.52 -10.57
C GLY A 172 22.68 -12.89 -9.25
N GLY A 173 21.91 -13.47 -8.32
CA GLY A 173 22.38 -13.98 -7.05
C GLY A 173 23.48 -15.03 -7.21
N PHE A 174 23.24 -16.06 -8.03
CA PHE A 174 24.23 -17.10 -8.30
C PHE A 174 25.53 -16.55 -8.91
N ALA A 175 25.44 -15.66 -9.89
CA ALA A 175 26.61 -15.05 -10.52
C ALA A 175 27.44 -14.23 -9.52
N ILE A 176 26.79 -13.43 -8.67
CA ILE A 176 27.46 -12.60 -7.64
C ILE A 176 28.08 -13.48 -6.57
N LEU A 177 27.33 -14.44 -6.02
CA LEU A 177 27.81 -15.32 -4.95
C LEU A 177 28.92 -16.28 -5.40
N SER A 178 28.89 -16.72 -6.65
CA SER A 178 29.98 -17.50 -7.25
C SER A 178 31.27 -16.71 -7.28
N ARG A 179 31.22 -15.45 -7.76
CA ARG A 179 32.37 -14.54 -7.78
C ARG A 179 32.90 -14.24 -6.37
N LEU A 180 32.02 -14.12 -5.38
CA LEU A 180 32.38 -13.81 -4.00
C LEU A 180 32.68 -15.04 -3.12
N LYS A 181 32.56 -16.26 -3.66
CA LYS A 181 32.73 -17.53 -2.94
C LYS A 181 31.81 -17.64 -1.70
N LEU A 182 30.56 -17.20 -1.85
CA LEU A 182 29.54 -17.15 -0.80
C LEU A 182 28.36 -18.10 -1.03
N LEU A 183 28.38 -18.91 -2.10
CA LEU A 183 27.31 -19.89 -2.39
C LEU A 183 27.02 -20.85 -1.23
N ARG A 184 28.05 -21.28 -0.49
CA ARG A 184 27.87 -22.16 0.68
C ARG A 184 27.07 -21.47 1.79
N VAL A 185 27.26 -20.17 2.00
CA VAL A 185 26.47 -19.40 3.00
C VAL A 185 25.00 -19.40 2.59
N ALA A 186 24.73 -19.09 1.32
CA ALA A 186 23.36 -19.06 0.83
C ALA A 186 22.69 -20.44 0.94
N LEU A 187 23.36 -21.51 0.49
CA LEU A 187 22.82 -22.86 0.57
C LEU A 187 22.59 -23.32 2.01
N SER A 188 23.53 -23.05 2.93
CA SER A 188 23.38 -23.41 4.34
C SER A 188 22.21 -22.68 4.99
N PHE A 189 22.04 -21.38 4.75
CA PHE A 189 20.88 -20.65 5.25
C PHE A 189 19.59 -21.23 4.65
N TRP A 190 19.55 -21.39 3.32
CA TRP A 190 18.34 -21.81 2.62
C TRP A 190 17.87 -23.19 3.07
N VAL A 191 18.78 -24.16 3.21
CA VAL A 191 18.43 -25.50 3.72
C VAL A 191 17.95 -25.44 5.17
N THR A 192 18.66 -24.73 6.05
CA THR A 192 18.24 -24.64 7.46
C THR A 192 16.90 -23.91 7.61
N PHE A 193 16.70 -22.82 6.88
CA PHE A 193 15.44 -22.09 6.85
C PHE A 193 14.30 -22.96 6.28
N ALA A 194 14.53 -23.66 5.18
CA ALA A 194 13.54 -24.57 4.58
C ALA A 194 13.13 -25.70 5.52
N ILE A 195 14.09 -26.30 6.24
CA ILE A 195 13.79 -27.31 7.26
C ILE A 195 12.98 -26.69 8.42
N GLY A 196 13.41 -25.53 8.91
CA GLY A 196 12.74 -24.84 10.02
C GLY A 196 11.30 -24.44 9.69
N ILE A 197 11.07 -23.84 8.53
CA ILE A 197 9.72 -23.55 8.04
C ILE A 197 8.93 -24.85 7.80
N GLY A 198 9.58 -25.93 7.37
CA GLY A 198 8.94 -27.24 7.20
C GLY A 198 8.39 -27.79 8.52
N VAL A 199 9.15 -27.64 9.60
CA VAL A 199 8.71 -27.99 10.95
C VAL A 199 7.54 -27.12 11.39
N LEU A 200 7.59 -25.80 11.16
CA LEU A 200 6.47 -24.90 11.47
C LEU A 200 5.20 -25.24 10.66
N ALA A 201 5.35 -25.52 9.37
CA ALA A 201 4.25 -25.93 8.52
C ALA A 201 3.62 -27.25 9.01
N ALA A 202 4.45 -28.22 9.40
CA ALA A 202 3.99 -29.51 9.94
C ALA A 202 3.34 -29.37 11.33
N SER A 203 3.73 -28.36 12.12
CA SER A 203 3.11 -28.08 13.42
C SER A 203 1.78 -27.33 13.34
N GLY A 204 1.28 -27.05 12.13
CA GLY A 204 0.02 -26.33 11.92
C GLY A 204 0.14 -24.81 12.01
N HIS A 205 1.35 -24.25 11.92
CA HIS A 205 1.53 -22.80 11.90
C HIS A 205 0.79 -22.17 10.72
N ALA A 206 0.23 -20.97 10.94
CA ALA A 206 -0.58 -20.25 9.99
C ALA A 206 -0.15 -18.78 9.92
N LEU A 207 0.00 -18.24 8.70
CA LEU A 207 0.27 -16.82 8.47
C LEU A 207 -0.83 -16.20 7.62
N THR A 208 -1.27 -15.00 7.99
CA THR A 208 -2.15 -14.18 7.15
C THR A 208 -1.32 -13.24 6.28
N ALA A 209 -1.75 -13.05 5.03
CA ALA A 209 -1.09 -12.22 4.04
C ALA A 209 -2.15 -11.47 3.23
N ARG A 210 -1.85 -10.22 2.85
CA ARG A 210 -2.82 -9.35 2.16
C ARG A 210 -3.17 -9.77 0.74
N TRP A 211 -2.25 -10.47 0.09
CA TRP A 211 -2.36 -10.93 -1.29
C TRP A 211 -2.92 -12.37 -1.37
N HIS A 212 -3.19 -13.02 -0.22
CA HIS A 212 -3.68 -14.39 -0.17
C HIS A 212 -5.03 -14.48 0.54
N LEU A 213 -5.90 -15.33 -0.01
CA LEU A 213 -7.23 -15.57 0.53
C LEU A 213 -7.16 -16.60 1.67
N GLY A 214 -7.27 -16.14 2.91
CA GLY A 214 -7.19 -16.98 4.10
C GLY A 214 -5.77 -17.27 4.58
N PRO A 215 -5.62 -18.07 5.66
CA PRO A 215 -4.32 -18.37 6.24
C PRO A 215 -3.46 -19.24 5.31
N LEU A 216 -2.19 -18.85 5.15
CA LEU A 216 -1.13 -19.66 4.58
C LEU A 216 -0.79 -20.78 5.58
N THR A 217 -1.05 -22.03 5.20
CA THR A 217 -0.81 -23.21 6.06
C THR A 217 -0.10 -24.33 5.31
N GLY A 218 0.50 -25.27 6.05
CA GLY A 218 1.02 -26.53 5.52
C GLY A 218 2.01 -26.35 4.37
N TRP A 219 1.86 -27.14 3.30
CA TRP A 219 2.74 -27.07 2.13
C TRP A 219 2.77 -25.68 1.48
N HIS A 220 1.63 -24.98 1.45
CA HIS A 220 1.56 -23.68 0.81
C HIS A 220 2.36 -22.63 1.59
N LEU A 221 2.25 -22.61 2.92
CA LEU A 221 3.11 -21.79 3.79
C LEU A 221 4.59 -22.04 3.52
N TRP A 222 4.99 -23.32 3.47
CA TRP A 222 6.37 -23.71 3.22
C TRP A 222 6.86 -23.20 1.87
N TRP A 223 6.10 -23.46 0.82
CA TRP A 223 6.46 -23.05 -0.53
C TRP A 223 6.58 -21.53 -0.65
N VAL A 224 5.60 -20.77 -0.13
CA VAL A 224 5.62 -19.30 -0.15
C VAL A 224 6.88 -18.76 0.53
N LEU A 225 7.16 -19.17 1.78
CA LEU A 225 8.29 -18.60 2.51
C LEU A 225 9.63 -19.04 1.92
N VAL A 226 9.79 -20.30 1.55
CA VAL A 226 11.08 -20.86 1.10
C VAL A 226 11.46 -20.43 -0.31
N THR A 227 10.47 -20.18 -1.17
CA THR A 227 10.68 -19.84 -2.58
C THR A 227 10.30 -18.41 -2.94
N SER A 228 9.87 -17.60 -1.96
CA SER A 228 9.46 -16.21 -2.19
C SER A 228 10.57 -15.38 -2.83
N PRO A 229 10.23 -14.56 -3.85
CA PRO A 229 11.15 -13.57 -4.40
C PRO A 229 11.82 -12.71 -3.32
N GLU A 230 11.07 -12.29 -2.30
CA GLU A 230 11.60 -11.44 -1.23
C GLU A 230 12.62 -12.16 -0.34
N VAL A 231 12.38 -13.43 0.04
CA VAL A 231 13.37 -14.21 0.82
C VAL A 231 14.61 -14.51 -0.02
N LEU A 232 14.44 -14.74 -1.33
CA LEU A 232 15.58 -14.93 -2.24
C LEU A 232 16.41 -13.65 -2.39
N VAL A 233 15.77 -12.48 -2.53
CA VAL A 233 16.44 -11.17 -2.52
C VAL A 233 17.19 -10.97 -1.20
N PHE A 234 16.55 -11.24 -0.07
CA PHE A 234 17.18 -11.18 1.26
C PHE A 234 18.40 -12.11 1.36
N LEU A 235 18.27 -13.34 0.89
CA LEU A 235 19.33 -14.34 0.85
C LEU A 235 20.53 -13.90 0.01
N PHE A 236 20.29 -13.49 -1.23
CA PHE A 236 21.36 -13.19 -2.19
C PHE A 236 21.99 -11.81 -1.99
N PHE A 237 21.29 -10.87 -1.34
CA PHE A 237 21.72 -9.48 -1.32
C PHE A 237 21.88 -8.87 0.08
N MET A 238 21.28 -9.47 1.12
CA MET A 238 21.46 -9.00 2.51
C MET A 238 22.27 -9.96 3.36
N ILE A 239 21.88 -11.24 3.43
CA ILE A 239 22.55 -12.26 4.25
C ILE A 239 24.01 -12.47 3.81
N THR A 240 24.21 -12.45 2.49
CA THR A 240 25.48 -12.74 1.84
C THR A 240 26.29 -11.48 1.53
N ASP A 241 26.07 -10.39 2.26
CA ASP A 241 26.95 -9.23 2.20
C ASP A 241 28.36 -9.60 2.70
N PRO A 242 29.40 -9.52 1.85
CA PRO A 242 30.75 -9.94 2.19
C PRO A 242 31.38 -9.13 3.33
N LYS A 243 30.86 -7.93 3.63
CA LYS A 243 31.39 -7.08 4.70
C LYS A 243 30.89 -7.45 6.08
N THR A 244 29.69 -8.03 6.19
CA THR A 244 29.08 -8.42 7.46
C THR A 244 29.25 -9.92 7.73
N ALA A 245 29.25 -10.74 6.67
CA ALA A 245 29.48 -12.17 6.76
C ALA A 245 30.86 -12.49 7.38
N PRO A 246 31.01 -13.60 8.14
CA PRO A 246 32.31 -14.04 8.63
C PRO A 246 33.32 -14.26 7.51
N ARG A 247 34.61 -14.03 7.79
CA ARG A 247 35.70 -14.24 6.82
C ARG A 247 36.09 -15.72 6.70
N ASP A 248 36.04 -16.46 7.81
CA ASP A 248 36.38 -17.88 7.85
C ASP A 248 35.29 -18.77 7.21
N PRO A 249 35.64 -19.73 6.33
CA PRO A 249 34.66 -20.59 5.65
C PRO A 249 33.81 -21.48 6.58
N ARG A 250 34.33 -21.91 7.73
CA ARG A 250 33.54 -22.73 8.68
C ARG A 250 32.61 -21.84 9.49
N ALA A 251 33.10 -20.69 9.94
CA ALA A 251 32.30 -19.69 10.63
C ALA A 251 31.14 -19.17 9.76
N ARG A 252 31.34 -19.09 8.44
CA ARG A 252 30.31 -18.76 7.44
C ARG A 252 29.12 -19.74 7.46
N VAL A 253 29.41 -21.04 7.55
CA VAL A 253 28.37 -22.08 7.59
C VAL A 253 27.61 -22.00 8.92
N VAL A 254 28.32 -21.89 10.05
CA VAL A 254 27.71 -21.74 11.37
C VAL A 254 26.81 -20.50 11.42
N TYR A 255 27.31 -19.36 10.92
CA TYR A 255 26.55 -18.12 10.78
C TYR A 255 25.24 -18.32 10.01
N ALA A 256 25.30 -18.99 8.85
CA ALA A 256 24.13 -19.22 8.01
C ALA A 256 23.10 -20.15 8.67
N ILE A 257 23.56 -21.21 9.33
CA ILE A 257 22.70 -22.15 10.07
C ILE A 257 22.04 -21.44 11.25
N THR A 258 22.82 -20.71 12.07
CA THR A 258 22.29 -19.94 13.21
C THR A 258 21.26 -18.92 12.74
N LEU A 259 21.50 -18.25 11.62
CA LEU A 259 20.56 -17.29 11.05
C LEU A 259 19.26 -17.96 10.60
N GLY A 260 19.33 -19.08 9.88
CA GLY A 260 18.13 -19.82 9.44
C GLY A 260 17.31 -20.35 10.62
N ALA A 261 17.98 -20.87 11.65
CA ALA A 261 17.33 -21.32 12.88
C ALA A 261 16.67 -20.16 13.63
N LEU A 262 17.40 -19.05 13.85
CA LEU A 262 16.87 -17.88 14.55
C LEU A 262 15.71 -17.23 13.79
N ALA A 263 15.81 -17.11 12.46
CA ALA A 263 14.71 -16.61 11.64
C ALA A 263 13.45 -17.46 11.82
N THR A 264 13.59 -18.79 11.82
CA THR A 264 12.48 -19.72 12.09
C THR A 264 11.91 -19.49 13.49
N THR A 265 12.76 -19.38 14.53
CA THR A 265 12.32 -19.13 15.90
C THR A 265 11.57 -17.80 16.04
N LEU A 266 11.99 -16.75 15.34
CA LEU A 266 11.34 -15.45 15.37
C LEU A 266 10.04 -15.41 14.55
N ILE A 267 9.90 -16.23 13.52
CA ILE A 267 8.66 -16.38 12.74
C ILE A 267 7.62 -17.23 13.49
N ALA A 268 8.07 -18.24 14.24
CA ALA A 268 7.20 -19.19 14.93
C ALA A 268 6.05 -18.59 15.78
N PRO A 269 6.25 -17.51 16.57
CA PRO A 269 5.16 -16.90 17.35
C PRO A 269 4.31 -15.89 16.54
N THR A 270 4.60 -15.69 15.26
CA THR A 270 3.94 -14.66 14.44
C THR A 270 2.76 -15.22 13.65
N THR A 271 1.73 -14.41 13.40
CA THR A 271 0.53 -14.84 12.66
C THR A 271 0.24 -13.98 11.42
N THR A 272 1.11 -13.00 11.17
CA THR A 272 0.98 -12.06 10.05
C THR A 272 2.27 -12.01 9.24
N GLU A 273 2.12 -11.79 7.94
CA GLU A 273 3.24 -11.57 7.02
C GLU A 273 4.17 -10.44 7.48
N PHE A 274 3.62 -9.35 7.99
CA PHE A 274 4.41 -8.23 8.56
C PHE A 274 5.37 -8.73 9.65
N SER A 275 4.83 -9.39 10.67
CA SER A 275 5.63 -9.85 11.81
C SER A 275 6.63 -10.93 11.41
N ALA A 276 6.26 -11.83 10.50
CA ALA A 276 7.16 -12.85 9.97
C ALA A 276 8.36 -12.21 9.24
N LYS A 277 8.14 -11.17 8.42
CA LYS A 277 9.24 -10.44 7.76
C LYS A 277 10.10 -9.67 8.73
N VAL A 278 9.50 -8.96 9.69
CA VAL A 278 10.27 -8.27 10.72
C VAL A 278 11.11 -9.26 11.51
N GLY A 279 10.59 -10.46 11.82
CA GLY A 279 11.33 -11.56 12.41
C GLY A 279 12.52 -12.02 11.58
N LEU A 280 12.31 -12.24 10.27
CA LEU A 280 13.37 -12.62 9.33
C LEU A 280 14.50 -11.58 9.23
N LEU A 281 14.16 -10.29 9.05
CA LEU A 281 15.13 -9.20 8.97
C LEU A 281 15.86 -8.99 10.32
N SER A 282 15.12 -9.12 11.44
CA SER A 282 15.67 -9.00 12.79
C SER A 282 16.64 -10.13 13.10
N ALA A 283 16.42 -11.34 12.58
CA ALA A 283 17.36 -12.45 12.74
C ALA A 283 18.75 -12.08 12.22
N LEU A 284 18.84 -11.43 11.05
CA LEU A 284 20.12 -10.98 10.50
C LEU A 284 20.76 -9.90 11.37
N ALA A 285 19.97 -8.92 11.84
CA ALA A 285 20.47 -7.90 12.76
C ALA A 285 21.03 -8.51 14.05
N ILE A 286 20.28 -9.44 14.67
CA ILE A 286 20.68 -10.10 15.92
C ILE A 286 21.93 -10.95 15.72
N VAL A 287 22.00 -11.77 14.67
CA VAL A 287 23.22 -12.59 14.40
C VAL A 287 24.42 -11.69 14.12
N CYS A 288 24.25 -10.61 13.37
CA CYS A 288 25.31 -9.62 13.16
C CYS A 288 25.80 -9.02 14.49
N ALA A 289 24.90 -8.59 15.38
CA ALA A 289 25.28 -8.06 16.70
C ALA A 289 25.97 -9.12 17.58
N ALA A 290 25.40 -10.33 17.65
CA ALA A 290 25.86 -11.41 18.51
C ALA A 290 27.28 -11.85 18.19
N LYS A 291 27.65 -11.90 16.89
CA LYS A 291 29.02 -12.20 16.44
C LYS A 291 30.08 -11.31 17.12
N PHE A 292 29.78 -10.03 17.33
CA PHE A 292 30.72 -9.11 17.97
C PHE A 292 30.66 -9.16 19.49
N ALA A 293 29.48 -9.34 20.07
CA ALA A 293 29.34 -9.54 21.52
C ALA A 293 30.10 -10.79 21.98
N LEU A 294 29.97 -11.90 21.24
CA LEU A 294 30.66 -13.16 21.50
C LEU A 294 32.18 -13.03 21.34
N ALA A 295 32.67 -12.20 20.40
CA ALA A 295 34.10 -11.94 20.24
C ALA A 295 34.74 -11.16 21.41
N ARG A 296 33.93 -10.55 22.29
CA ARG A 296 34.40 -9.88 23.52
C ARG A 296 34.46 -10.82 24.72
N LEU A 297 33.84 -11.99 24.64
CA LEU A 297 33.86 -12.99 25.70
C LEU A 297 35.09 -13.90 25.51
N PRO A 298 35.85 -14.22 26.57
CA PRO A 298 36.97 -15.17 26.51
C PRO A 298 36.44 -16.62 26.49
N LEU A 299 35.56 -16.93 25.52
CA LEU A 299 34.96 -18.25 25.38
C LEU A 299 35.84 -19.12 24.48
N ARG A 300 36.63 -20.01 25.08
CA ARG A 300 37.10 -21.22 24.39
C ARG A 300 35.90 -22.16 24.23
N VAL A 301 35.39 -22.26 23.01
CA VAL A 301 34.25 -23.11 22.69
C VAL A 301 34.75 -24.48 22.25
N ASP A 302 34.76 -25.43 23.19
CA ASP A 302 35.04 -26.83 22.89
C ASP A 302 33.85 -27.46 22.13
N ARG A 303 34.12 -28.44 21.25
CA ARG A 303 33.11 -29.19 20.47
C ARG A 303 31.86 -29.63 21.27
N PRO A 304 31.95 -30.14 22.51
CA PRO A 304 30.76 -30.51 23.29
C PRO A 304 29.89 -29.32 23.70
N ARG A 305 30.47 -28.13 23.92
CA ARG A 305 29.69 -26.91 24.23
C ARG A 305 28.96 -26.37 23.00
N LEU A 306 29.55 -26.53 21.81
CA LEU A 306 28.89 -26.27 20.53
C LEU A 306 27.71 -27.22 20.30
N ALA A 307 27.88 -28.52 20.60
CA ALA A 307 26.80 -29.49 20.51
C ALA A 307 25.69 -29.18 21.53
N LEU A 308 26.04 -28.80 22.75
CA LEU A 308 25.08 -28.39 23.78
C LEU A 308 24.31 -27.13 23.37
N ALA A 309 24.98 -26.12 22.83
CA ALA A 309 24.36 -24.88 22.32
C ALA A 309 23.44 -25.15 21.12
N ALA A 310 23.83 -26.04 20.22
CA ALA A 310 22.98 -26.49 19.11
C ALA A 310 21.75 -27.25 19.64
N ALA A 311 21.93 -28.12 20.62
CA ALA A 311 20.83 -28.86 21.26
C ALA A 311 19.88 -27.95 22.05
N THR A 312 20.40 -26.92 22.73
CA THR A 312 19.56 -25.91 23.41
C THR A 312 18.84 -25.04 22.40
N GLY A 313 19.48 -24.66 21.29
CA GLY A 313 18.80 -23.96 20.18
C GLY A 313 17.66 -24.78 19.58
N LEU A 314 17.88 -26.08 19.36
CA LEU A 314 16.84 -27.03 18.95
C LEU A 314 15.73 -27.18 19.98
N ALA A 315 16.06 -27.22 21.28
CA ALA A 315 15.08 -27.31 22.36
C ALA A 315 14.25 -26.03 22.51
N VAL A 316 14.85 -24.85 22.34
CA VAL A 316 14.14 -23.56 22.32
C VAL A 316 13.25 -23.47 21.08
N LEU A 317 13.73 -23.90 19.91
CA LEU A 317 12.91 -23.99 18.70
C LEU A 317 11.72 -24.93 18.91
N ALA A 318 11.95 -26.11 19.50
CA ALA A 318 10.89 -27.07 19.82
C ALA A 318 9.89 -26.51 20.86
N ALA A 319 10.36 -25.77 21.86
CA ALA A 319 9.50 -25.12 22.86
C ALA A 319 8.65 -24.02 22.22
N VAL A 320 9.22 -23.15 21.40
CA VAL A 320 8.46 -22.09 20.70
C VAL A 320 7.45 -22.68 19.72
N VAL A 321 7.80 -23.76 19.02
CA VAL A 321 6.87 -24.54 18.18
C VAL A 321 5.74 -25.15 19.02
N ALA A 322 6.05 -25.67 20.22
CA ALA A 322 5.07 -26.26 21.13
C ALA A 322 4.13 -25.20 21.75
N PHE A 323 4.62 -23.99 22.05
CA PHE A 323 3.81 -22.89 22.59
C PHE A 323 3.03 -22.12 21.50
N GLY A 324 3.40 -22.25 20.23
CA GLY A 324 2.73 -21.62 19.08
C GLY A 324 1.49 -22.35 18.56
N GLN A 325 0.95 -23.34 19.30
CA GLN A 325 -0.24 -24.10 18.92
C GLN A 325 -1.51 -23.25 18.96
N SER A 326 -1.68 -22.37 17.98
CA SER A 326 -2.99 -21.90 17.54
C SER A 326 -3.44 -22.85 16.45
N THR A 327 -3.96 -24.01 16.85
CA THR A 327 -4.48 -25.00 15.93
C THR A 327 -5.73 -24.47 15.26
N ALA A 328 -5.72 -24.40 13.94
CA ALA A 328 -6.96 -24.57 13.24
C ALA A 328 -6.78 -25.29 11.90
N PRO A 329 -7.63 -26.29 11.61
CA PRO A 329 -7.62 -26.98 10.33
C PRO A 329 -8.00 -26.01 9.22
N SER A 330 -7.28 -26.02 8.10
CA SER A 330 -7.63 -25.23 6.92
C SER A 330 -9.04 -25.59 6.45
N ALA A 331 -10.00 -24.66 6.58
CA ALA A 331 -11.38 -24.86 6.09
C ALA A 331 -11.46 -25.22 4.59
N ALA A 332 -10.41 -24.92 3.80
CA ALA A 332 -10.34 -25.35 2.40
C ALA A 332 -10.37 -26.87 2.22
N ALA A 333 -10.02 -27.65 3.25
CA ALA A 333 -9.99 -29.11 3.22
C ALA A 333 -11.27 -29.79 3.75
N GLN A 334 -12.23 -29.06 4.31
CA GLN A 334 -13.47 -29.66 4.81
C GLN A 334 -14.45 -30.00 3.68
N ALA A 335 -15.05 -31.19 3.74
CA ALA A 335 -16.14 -31.55 2.86
C ALA A 335 -17.40 -30.76 3.24
N LEU A 336 -17.96 -30.02 2.28
CA LEU A 336 -19.24 -29.33 2.48
C LEU A 336 -20.35 -30.38 2.68
N PRO A 337 -21.23 -30.25 3.70
CA PRO A 337 -22.32 -31.19 3.89
C PRO A 337 -23.32 -31.14 2.72
N ALA A 338 -24.09 -32.22 2.55
CA ALA A 338 -25.05 -32.35 1.47
C ALA A 338 -26.22 -31.35 1.63
N GLY A 339 -26.18 -30.27 0.85
CA GLY A 339 -27.24 -29.28 0.72
C GLY A 339 -27.13 -28.58 -0.64
N ARG A 340 -28.26 -28.23 -1.28
CA ARG A 340 -28.24 -27.42 -2.49
C ARG A 340 -27.92 -25.98 -2.12
N LEU A 341 -26.73 -25.52 -2.48
CA LEU A 341 -26.40 -24.08 -2.48
C LEU A 341 -27.25 -23.37 -3.57
N PRO A 342 -27.63 -22.10 -3.36
CA PRO A 342 -28.23 -21.28 -4.41
C PRO A 342 -27.25 -21.06 -5.56
N GLU A 343 -27.71 -20.51 -6.68
CA GLU A 343 -26.83 -20.16 -7.78
C GLU A 343 -25.80 -19.11 -7.34
N ILE A 344 -24.50 -19.43 -7.46
CA ILE A 344 -23.40 -18.57 -7.05
C ILE A 344 -22.82 -17.87 -8.29
N THR A 345 -22.93 -16.55 -8.32
CA THR A 345 -22.26 -15.71 -9.32
C THR A 345 -21.03 -15.06 -8.70
N ILE A 346 -19.86 -15.33 -9.26
CA ILE A 346 -18.61 -14.68 -8.84
C ILE A 346 -18.44 -13.39 -9.62
N LEU A 347 -18.36 -12.28 -8.89
CA LEU A 347 -18.16 -10.95 -9.45
C LEU A 347 -16.65 -10.60 -9.49
N PRO A 348 -16.24 -9.66 -10.35
CA PRO A 348 -14.86 -9.14 -10.35
C PRO A 348 -14.48 -8.61 -8.96
N SER A 349 -13.26 -8.90 -8.52
CA SER A 349 -12.74 -8.51 -7.20
C SER A 349 -11.63 -7.46 -7.36
N PRO A 350 -11.98 -6.17 -7.59
CA PRO A 350 -11.01 -5.13 -7.88
C PRO A 350 -10.06 -4.92 -6.69
N GLY A 351 -8.75 -4.85 -6.98
CA GLY A 351 -7.72 -4.63 -5.97
C GLY A 351 -7.31 -5.85 -5.14
N VAL A 352 -7.90 -7.03 -5.40
CA VAL A 352 -7.52 -8.29 -4.76
C VAL A 352 -6.78 -9.17 -5.76
N GLU A 353 -5.51 -9.47 -5.49
CA GLU A 353 -4.67 -10.29 -6.40
C GLU A 353 -5.13 -11.74 -6.49
N SER A 354 -5.67 -12.29 -5.40
CA SER A 354 -6.21 -13.65 -5.38
C SER A 354 -7.57 -13.70 -6.07
N GLN A 355 -7.68 -14.44 -7.17
CA GLN A 355 -8.98 -14.71 -7.79
C GLN A 355 -9.84 -15.58 -6.88
N LEU A 356 -11.11 -15.19 -6.71
CA LEU A 356 -12.07 -15.99 -5.95
C LEU A 356 -12.40 -17.27 -6.73
N SER A 357 -11.90 -18.41 -6.26
CA SER A 357 -12.21 -19.70 -6.87
C SER A 357 -13.66 -20.11 -6.61
N ARG A 358 -14.23 -20.93 -7.51
CA ARG A 358 -15.59 -21.46 -7.31
C ARG A 358 -15.75 -22.23 -6.00
N ARG A 359 -14.76 -23.06 -5.66
CA ARG A 359 -14.74 -23.79 -4.39
C ARG A 359 -14.73 -22.86 -3.18
N THR A 360 -13.95 -21.78 -3.22
CA THR A 360 -13.92 -20.82 -2.12
C THR A 360 -15.23 -20.04 -2.02
N ALA A 361 -15.83 -19.69 -3.16
CA ALA A 361 -17.15 -19.07 -3.21
C ALA A 361 -18.23 -19.99 -2.60
N GLU A 362 -18.17 -21.31 -2.84
CA GLU A 362 -19.06 -22.30 -2.21
C GLU A 362 -18.86 -22.40 -0.69
N VAL A 363 -17.61 -22.32 -0.21
CA VAL A 363 -17.32 -22.28 1.24
C VAL A 363 -17.85 -20.99 1.89
N ILE A 364 -17.67 -19.84 1.23
CA ILE A 364 -18.22 -18.56 1.70
C ILE A 364 -19.75 -18.63 1.74
N ALA A 365 -20.37 -19.14 0.67
CA ALA A 365 -21.81 -19.34 0.56
C ALA A 365 -22.32 -20.24 1.68
N TYR A 366 -21.67 -21.38 1.90
CA TYR A 366 -22.04 -22.31 2.96
C TYR A 366 -21.99 -21.67 4.34
N ASN A 367 -20.89 -20.98 4.67
CA ASN A 367 -20.74 -20.32 5.97
C ASN A 367 -21.71 -19.15 6.15
N LEU A 368 -22.01 -18.40 5.08
CA LEU A 368 -23.04 -17.36 5.09
C LEU A 368 -24.41 -17.96 5.37
N LEU A 369 -24.79 -19.03 4.66
CA LEU A 369 -26.10 -19.65 4.75
C LEU A 369 -26.34 -20.39 6.07
N ALA A 370 -25.26 -20.80 6.75
CA ALA A 370 -25.33 -21.28 8.13
C ALA A 370 -25.79 -20.18 9.11
N ALA A 371 -25.51 -18.91 8.81
CA ALA A 371 -25.90 -17.76 9.63
C ALA A 371 -27.15 -17.03 9.11
N VAL A 372 -27.40 -17.05 7.80
CA VAL A 372 -28.46 -16.30 7.11
C VAL A 372 -29.18 -17.22 6.13
N PRO A 373 -30.39 -17.72 6.44
CA PRO A 373 -31.15 -18.58 5.54
C PRO A 373 -31.53 -17.85 4.24
N ALA A 374 -31.26 -18.47 3.08
CA ALA A 374 -31.71 -17.95 1.78
C ALA A 374 -33.17 -18.31 1.49
N ARG A 375 -33.88 -17.42 0.79
CA ARG A 375 -35.24 -17.72 0.28
C ARG A 375 -35.15 -18.49 -1.03
N THR A 376 -36.19 -19.27 -1.33
CA THR A 376 -36.27 -20.05 -2.58
C THR A 376 -36.20 -19.12 -3.80
N GLY A 377 -35.21 -19.34 -4.68
CA GLY A 377 -35.00 -18.55 -5.89
C GLY A 377 -34.04 -17.37 -5.75
N GLU A 378 -33.49 -17.10 -4.56
CA GLU A 378 -32.45 -16.08 -4.39
C GLU A 378 -31.09 -16.58 -4.91
N GLY A 379 -30.49 -15.85 -5.84
CA GLY A 379 -29.09 -16.02 -6.25
C GLY A 379 -28.13 -15.33 -5.27
N LEU A 380 -26.90 -15.84 -5.20
CA LEU A 380 -25.84 -15.32 -4.36
C LEU A 380 -24.71 -14.75 -5.21
N ARG A 381 -24.43 -13.45 -5.09
CA ARG A 381 -23.32 -12.80 -5.81
C ARG A 381 -22.17 -12.53 -4.85
N ILE A 382 -20.95 -12.95 -5.17
CA ILE A 382 -19.78 -12.82 -4.28
C ILE A 382 -18.61 -12.16 -5.00
N HIS A 383 -18.00 -11.14 -4.38
CA HIS A 383 -16.68 -10.62 -4.73
C HIS A 383 -15.80 -10.50 -3.48
N LEU A 384 -14.52 -10.17 -3.68
CA LEU A 384 -13.59 -9.83 -2.62
C LEU A 384 -13.28 -8.33 -2.65
N GLU A 385 -13.22 -7.73 -1.46
CA GLU A 385 -12.66 -6.41 -1.21
C GLU A 385 -11.25 -6.58 -0.59
N PRO A 386 -10.27 -5.70 -0.91
CA PRO A 386 -8.96 -5.71 -0.26
C PRO A 386 -9.09 -5.59 1.27
N GLY A 387 -8.29 -6.35 2.01
CA GLY A 387 -8.21 -6.20 3.46
C GLY A 387 -7.61 -4.85 3.86
N GLY A 388 -7.93 -4.37 5.06
CA GLY A 388 -7.26 -3.20 5.64
C GLY A 388 -5.81 -3.51 5.98
N ASP A 389 -4.88 -2.61 5.66
CA ASP A 389 -3.43 -2.76 5.89
C ASP A 389 -2.81 -4.04 5.27
N GLN A 390 -2.62 -5.07 6.11
CA GLN A 390 -2.04 -6.38 5.79
C GLN A 390 -3.04 -7.52 6.06
N ASP A 391 -4.29 -7.19 6.38
CA ASP A 391 -5.34 -8.18 6.60
C ASP A 391 -5.67 -8.91 5.29
N PRO A 392 -6.11 -10.18 5.36
CA PRO A 392 -6.57 -10.90 4.17
C PRO A 392 -7.81 -10.23 3.55
N PRO A 393 -8.08 -10.47 2.26
CA PRO A 393 -9.26 -9.96 1.59
C PRO A 393 -10.56 -10.33 2.32
N THR A 394 -11.51 -9.40 2.34
CA THR A 394 -12.86 -9.61 2.90
C THR A 394 -13.80 -10.04 1.78
N ALA A 395 -14.66 -11.02 2.04
CA ALA A 395 -15.66 -11.44 1.07
C ALA A 395 -16.92 -10.60 1.22
N VAL A 396 -17.44 -10.08 0.12
CA VAL A 396 -18.70 -9.36 0.04
C VAL A 396 -19.69 -10.22 -0.72
N ALA A 397 -20.75 -10.64 -0.02
CA ALA A 397 -21.78 -11.52 -0.53
C ALA A 397 -23.13 -10.78 -0.57
N GLN A 398 -23.73 -10.68 -1.74
CA GLN A 398 -25.07 -10.13 -1.95
C GLN A 398 -26.06 -11.29 -2.06
N LEU A 399 -26.98 -11.38 -1.10
CA LEU A 399 -28.07 -12.36 -1.06
C LEU A 399 -29.40 -11.58 -1.08
N GLY A 400 -30.14 -11.69 -2.18
CA GLY A 400 -31.31 -10.82 -2.43
C GLY A 400 -30.91 -9.35 -2.53
N SER A 401 -31.51 -8.48 -1.70
CA SER A 401 -31.19 -7.05 -1.58
C SER A 401 -30.16 -6.72 -0.50
N ALA A 402 -29.77 -7.71 0.32
CA ALA A 402 -28.87 -7.51 1.45
C ALA A 402 -27.42 -7.81 1.08
N THR A 403 -26.49 -7.00 1.59
CA THR A 403 -25.04 -7.19 1.43
C THR A 403 -24.41 -7.59 2.75
N TYR A 404 -23.66 -8.68 2.73
CA TYR A 404 -22.97 -9.25 3.88
C TYR A 404 -21.48 -9.21 3.65
N ARG A 405 -20.72 -8.81 4.67
CA ARG A 405 -19.26 -8.91 4.66
C ARG A 405 -18.85 -10.10 5.52
N LEU A 406 -17.98 -10.95 5.00
CA LEU A 406 -17.42 -12.09 5.72
C LEU A 406 -15.91 -11.93 5.81
N ARG A 407 -15.34 -12.18 6.99
CA ARG A 407 -13.90 -12.23 7.21
C ARG A 407 -13.47 -13.66 7.44
N VAL A 408 -12.30 -13.99 6.90
CA VAL A 408 -11.68 -15.30 7.09
C VAL A 408 -10.98 -15.36 8.44
N GLY A 409 -11.35 -16.32 9.28
CA GLY A 409 -10.70 -16.62 10.55
C GLY A 409 -9.35 -17.33 10.36
N GLY A 410 -8.58 -17.46 11.45
CA GLY A 410 -7.32 -18.23 11.45
C GLY A 410 -7.50 -19.73 11.16
N ASP A 411 -8.74 -20.21 11.26
CA ASP A 411 -9.21 -21.55 10.89
C ASP A 411 -9.68 -21.66 9.44
N GLY A 412 -9.61 -20.58 8.67
CA GLY A 412 -10.12 -20.53 7.30
C GLY A 412 -11.65 -20.49 7.23
N THR A 413 -12.38 -20.50 8.35
CA THR A 413 -13.83 -20.34 8.32
C THR A 413 -14.17 -18.89 7.98
N TRP A 414 -15.25 -18.69 7.25
CA TRP A 414 -15.73 -17.37 6.89
C TRP A 414 -16.84 -16.98 7.84
N ALA A 415 -16.53 -16.12 8.80
CA ALA A 415 -17.55 -15.60 9.70
C ALA A 415 -18.10 -14.29 9.13
N LEU A 416 -19.41 -14.03 9.32
CA LEU A 416 -19.95 -12.69 9.15
C LEU A 416 -19.06 -11.74 9.95
N ALA A 417 -18.51 -10.73 9.28
CA ALA A 417 -17.88 -9.65 9.97
C ALA A 417 -18.93 -9.10 10.93
N ALA A 418 -18.64 -9.11 12.24
CA ALA A 418 -19.43 -8.34 13.18
C ALA A 418 -19.61 -6.97 12.52
N PRO A 419 -20.86 -6.42 12.44
CA PRO A 419 -21.09 -5.14 11.80
C PRO A 419 -20.01 -4.24 12.34
N THR A 420 -19.13 -3.74 11.46
CA THR A 420 -18.03 -2.89 11.86
C THR A 420 -18.71 -1.89 12.74
N GLN A 421 -18.46 -1.93 14.06
CA GLN A 421 -18.97 -0.86 14.89
C GLN A 421 -18.35 0.34 14.19
N PRO A 422 -19.17 1.22 13.56
CA PRO A 422 -18.61 2.43 13.00
C PRO A 422 -17.75 2.95 14.13
N GLN A 423 -16.45 3.14 13.86
CA GLN A 423 -15.49 3.66 14.82
C GLN A 423 -16.30 4.64 15.65
N GLN A 424 -16.58 4.30 16.91
CA GLN A 424 -17.57 5.07 17.66
C GLN A 424 -16.94 6.45 17.66
N LEU A 425 -17.41 7.32 16.77
CA LEU A 425 -17.40 8.75 16.96
C LEU A 425 -17.88 8.80 18.39
N GLN A 426 -16.97 9.10 19.33
CA GLN A 426 -17.33 9.28 20.74
C GLN A 426 -18.65 9.99 20.65
N ALA A 427 -19.73 9.33 21.10
CA ALA A 427 -21.06 9.76 20.74
C ALA A 427 -21.08 11.25 21.01
N VAL A 428 -21.12 12.06 19.94
CA VAL A 428 -21.13 13.51 20.09
C VAL A 428 -22.29 13.70 21.03
N PRO A 429 -22.07 14.17 22.27
CA PRO A 429 -23.07 14.09 23.31
C PRO A 429 -24.37 14.56 22.67
N LYS A 430 -25.35 13.64 22.55
CA LYS A 430 -26.55 13.91 21.76
C LYS A 430 -27.12 15.18 22.34
N SER A 431 -26.96 16.27 21.62
CA SER A 431 -27.48 17.54 22.06
C SER A 431 -28.98 17.41 21.90
N ASN A 432 -29.70 17.39 23.02
CA ASN A 432 -31.14 17.52 23.00
C ASN A 432 -31.57 18.96 22.64
N ALA A 433 -30.64 19.83 22.21
CA ALA A 433 -30.96 21.20 21.82
C ALA A 433 -31.99 21.30 20.69
N LEU A 434 -32.12 20.25 19.87
CA LEU A 434 -33.13 20.16 18.81
C LEU A 434 -34.20 19.09 19.10
N ALA A 435 -34.29 18.58 20.33
CA ALA A 435 -35.31 17.59 20.68
C ALA A 435 -36.69 18.23 20.67
N GLY A 436 -37.55 17.80 19.75
CA GLY A 436 -38.88 18.39 19.50
C GLY A 436 -38.91 19.33 18.30
N GLU A 437 -37.76 19.70 17.74
CA GLU A 437 -37.68 20.49 16.52
C GLU A 437 -37.88 19.59 15.29
N ARG A 438 -38.69 20.06 14.35
CA ARG A 438 -38.94 19.37 13.07
C ARG A 438 -38.45 20.24 11.93
N LEU A 439 -37.51 19.73 11.14
CA LEU A 439 -37.19 20.34 9.86
C LEU A 439 -38.38 20.18 8.92
N VAL A 440 -38.80 21.29 8.33
CA VAL A 440 -39.90 21.36 7.36
C VAL A 440 -39.31 21.88 6.06
N ASP A 441 -39.63 21.21 4.96
CA ASP A 441 -39.31 21.71 3.64
C ASP A 441 -40.17 22.94 3.34
N VAL A 442 -39.53 24.10 3.28
CA VAL A 442 -40.16 25.38 2.95
C VAL A 442 -39.87 25.83 1.51
N ALA A 443 -39.06 25.07 0.75
CA ALA A 443 -38.64 25.47 -0.59
C ALA A 443 -39.84 25.73 -1.52
N PRO A 444 -40.88 24.88 -1.59
CA PRO A 444 -42.07 25.16 -2.39
C PRO A 444 -42.83 26.41 -1.94
N ALA A 445 -42.87 26.69 -0.63
CA ALA A 445 -43.59 27.83 -0.07
C ALA A 445 -42.94 29.17 -0.40
N VAL A 446 -41.61 29.17 -0.63
CA VAL A 446 -40.86 30.36 -1.02
C VAL A 446 -40.55 30.40 -2.51
N GLY A 447 -41.09 29.49 -3.34
CA GLY A 447 -40.88 29.51 -4.79
C GLY A 447 -39.61 28.83 -5.31
N LEU A 448 -38.89 28.08 -4.45
CA LEU A 448 -37.74 27.27 -4.84
C LEU A 448 -38.18 25.88 -5.30
N GLY A 449 -38.24 25.70 -6.63
CA GLY A 449 -38.66 24.46 -7.29
C GLY A 449 -37.52 23.67 -7.95
N PHE A 450 -36.26 23.90 -7.54
CA PHE A 450 -35.11 23.28 -8.20
C PHE A 450 -35.06 21.77 -8.00
N GLN A 451 -34.75 21.06 -9.09
CA GLN A 451 -34.71 19.61 -9.13
C GLN A 451 -33.41 19.16 -9.78
N GLN A 452 -32.55 18.55 -8.97
CA GLN A 452 -31.26 18.05 -9.40
C GLN A 452 -31.43 16.83 -10.32
N GLY A 453 -30.63 16.74 -11.39
CA GLY A 453 -30.75 15.76 -12.47
C GLY A 453 -30.01 14.42 -12.27
N SER A 454 -29.06 14.34 -11.34
CA SER A 454 -28.40 13.09 -10.95
C SER A 454 -29.40 12.10 -10.37
N PHE A 455 -29.24 10.83 -10.77
CA PHE A 455 -30.01 9.69 -10.29
C PHE A 455 -31.53 9.79 -10.48
N ARG A 456 -31.99 10.61 -11.44
CA ARG A 456 -33.41 10.69 -11.80
C ARG A 456 -33.97 9.42 -12.41
N TYR A 457 -33.14 8.68 -13.14
CA TYR A 457 -33.55 7.45 -13.83
C TYR A 457 -33.01 6.18 -13.16
N GLY A 458 -32.35 6.33 -12.01
CA GLY A 458 -31.81 5.22 -11.23
C GLY A 458 -30.49 5.57 -10.56
N VAL A 459 -30.16 4.85 -9.50
CA VAL A 459 -28.87 5.00 -8.83
C VAL A 459 -27.78 4.34 -9.66
N SER A 460 -26.69 5.04 -9.89
CA SER A 460 -25.51 4.53 -10.62
C SER A 460 -24.23 4.82 -9.84
N ASN A 461 -23.14 4.12 -10.17
CA ASN A 461 -21.81 4.37 -9.59
C ASN A 461 -21.05 5.48 -10.34
N ASP A 462 -21.78 6.42 -10.96
CA ASP A 462 -21.16 7.58 -11.60
C ASP A 462 -20.69 8.56 -10.51
N TYR A 463 -19.39 8.52 -10.23
CA TYR A 463 -18.77 9.30 -9.17
C TYR A 463 -19.00 10.82 -9.32
N GLN A 464 -19.12 11.32 -10.55
CA GLN A 464 -19.35 12.75 -10.81
C GLN A 464 -20.79 13.11 -10.41
N ALA A 465 -21.75 12.29 -10.83
CA ALA A 465 -23.14 12.47 -10.43
C ALA A 465 -23.38 12.34 -8.92
N MET A 466 -22.53 11.57 -8.21
CA MET A 466 -22.58 11.37 -6.76
C MET A 466 -22.16 12.60 -5.94
N MET A 467 -21.32 13.47 -6.50
CA MET A 467 -20.89 14.70 -5.82
C MET A 467 -22.05 15.71 -5.72
N GLY A 468 -22.96 15.67 -6.69
CA GLY A 468 -24.11 16.58 -6.77
C GLY A 468 -23.70 18.01 -7.11
N GLY A 469 -24.69 18.88 -7.32
CA GLY A 469 -24.45 20.30 -7.58
C GLY A 469 -24.45 21.14 -6.30
N GLY A 470 -23.55 22.12 -6.24
CA GLY A 470 -23.47 23.14 -5.22
C GLY A 470 -24.43 24.30 -5.45
N VAL A 471 -24.43 25.25 -4.52
CA VAL A 471 -25.22 26.48 -4.61
C VAL A 471 -24.35 27.70 -4.32
N CYS A 472 -24.68 28.82 -4.96
CA CYS A 472 -24.06 30.11 -4.75
C CYS A 472 -25.11 31.15 -4.38
N TRP A 473 -24.77 31.97 -3.40
CA TRP A 473 -25.51 33.16 -3.07
C TRP A 473 -24.79 34.36 -3.69
N LEU A 474 -25.53 35.17 -4.44
CA LEU A 474 -25.05 36.39 -5.07
C LEU A 474 -26.17 37.41 -5.19
N ASP A 475 -25.86 38.70 -5.14
CA ASP A 475 -26.77 39.76 -5.53
C ASP A 475 -26.48 40.08 -7.00
N TYR A 476 -27.22 39.46 -7.94
CA TYR A 476 -26.87 39.54 -9.36
C TYR A 476 -27.35 40.86 -10.00
N ASN A 477 -28.39 41.49 -9.43
CA ASN A 477 -29.05 42.68 -9.97
C ASN A 477 -28.71 43.97 -9.18
N GLY A 478 -28.03 43.86 -8.03
CA GLY A 478 -27.61 44.97 -7.19
C GLY A 478 -28.72 45.53 -6.30
N ASP A 479 -29.80 44.79 -6.05
CA ASP A 479 -30.94 45.25 -5.25
C ASP A 479 -30.76 45.07 -3.74
N GLY A 480 -29.62 44.47 -3.33
CA GLY A 480 -29.25 44.22 -1.94
C GLY A 480 -29.80 42.91 -1.37
N TRP A 481 -30.55 42.12 -2.15
CA TRP A 481 -31.01 40.78 -1.78
C TRP A 481 -30.08 39.71 -2.36
N GLN A 482 -29.91 38.63 -1.60
CA GLN A 482 -29.11 37.50 -2.04
C GLN A 482 -29.98 36.53 -2.83
N ASP A 483 -29.66 36.40 -4.11
CA ASP A 483 -30.23 35.46 -5.07
C ASP A 483 -29.53 34.10 -4.97
N LEU A 484 -30.19 33.05 -5.47
CA LEU A 484 -29.70 31.68 -5.38
C LEU A 484 -29.40 31.13 -6.77
N PHE A 485 -28.13 30.85 -7.05
CA PHE A 485 -27.72 30.04 -8.18
C PHE A 485 -27.53 28.58 -7.74
N ALA A 486 -28.22 27.65 -8.39
CA ALA A 486 -28.15 26.23 -8.11
C ALA A 486 -27.53 25.49 -9.30
N VAL A 487 -26.37 24.86 -9.05
CA VAL A 487 -25.67 24.07 -10.05
C VAL A 487 -26.41 22.76 -10.27
N ASN A 488 -26.60 22.38 -11.52
CA ASN A 488 -27.18 21.09 -11.87
C ASN A 488 -26.14 20.12 -12.38
N SER A 489 -26.47 18.84 -12.29
CA SER A 489 -25.64 17.74 -12.76
C SER A 489 -26.52 16.58 -13.18
N TYR A 490 -25.92 15.58 -13.83
CA TYR A 490 -26.61 14.37 -14.27
C TYR A 490 -25.63 13.21 -14.37
N ALA A 491 -26.15 11.98 -14.30
CA ALA A 491 -25.34 10.80 -14.56
C ALA A 491 -25.03 10.68 -16.05
N SER A 492 -23.77 10.45 -16.39
CA SER A 492 -23.30 10.32 -17.78
C SER A 492 -24.05 9.21 -18.52
N ALA A 493 -24.42 8.14 -17.81
CA ALA A 493 -25.23 7.04 -18.33
C ALA A 493 -26.66 7.47 -18.75
N ASP A 494 -27.18 8.56 -18.17
CA ASP A 494 -28.53 9.07 -18.41
C ASP A 494 -28.59 10.12 -19.53
N THR A 495 -27.45 10.52 -20.10
CA THR A 495 -27.35 11.54 -21.16
C THR A 495 -28.39 11.34 -22.27
N ALA A 496 -28.45 10.14 -22.85
CA ALA A 496 -29.39 9.84 -23.94
C ALA A 496 -30.86 9.91 -23.50
N GLN A 497 -31.15 9.60 -22.23
CA GLN A 497 -32.51 9.70 -21.71
C GLN A 497 -32.89 11.17 -21.50
N TRP A 498 -31.99 11.99 -20.95
CA TRP A 498 -32.21 13.43 -20.82
C TRP A 498 -32.44 14.11 -22.17
N GLU A 499 -31.61 13.82 -23.16
CA GLU A 499 -31.78 14.34 -24.53
C GLU A 499 -33.15 13.93 -25.12
N ALA A 500 -33.60 12.69 -24.88
CA ALA A 500 -34.92 12.24 -25.30
C ALA A 500 -36.08 12.95 -24.57
N HIS A 501 -35.84 13.54 -23.39
CA HIS A 501 -36.83 14.26 -22.58
C HIS A 501 -36.72 15.79 -22.68
N GLY A 502 -36.05 16.31 -23.71
CA GLY A 502 -36.01 17.76 -23.98
C GLY A 502 -34.71 18.46 -23.61
N GLY A 503 -33.64 17.69 -23.33
CA GLY A 503 -32.29 18.20 -23.16
C GLY A 503 -31.68 17.90 -21.80
N LEU A 504 -30.40 18.23 -21.65
CA LEU A 504 -29.67 18.04 -20.40
C LEU A 504 -30.21 18.93 -19.27
N PRO A 505 -30.13 18.48 -18.01
CA PRO A 505 -30.47 19.31 -16.85
C PRO A 505 -29.65 20.59 -16.82
N ARG A 506 -30.32 21.71 -16.57
CA ARG A 506 -29.70 23.04 -16.51
C ARG A 506 -29.56 23.52 -15.08
N SER A 507 -28.46 24.21 -14.79
CA SER A 507 -28.33 25.04 -13.60
C SER A 507 -29.39 26.14 -13.62
N ALA A 508 -29.77 26.67 -12.45
CA ALA A 508 -30.86 27.62 -12.33
C ALA A 508 -30.50 28.82 -11.46
N LEU A 509 -30.96 30.01 -11.84
CA LEU A 509 -30.85 31.23 -11.05
C LEU A 509 -32.24 31.63 -10.54
N PHE A 510 -32.33 31.84 -9.23
CA PHE A 510 -33.54 32.29 -8.56
C PHE A 510 -33.34 33.67 -7.95
N GLU A 511 -34.09 34.65 -8.44
CA GLU A 511 -34.14 36.01 -7.92
C GLU A 511 -34.90 36.05 -6.60
N ASN A 512 -34.32 36.65 -5.57
CA ASN A 512 -34.89 36.80 -4.25
C ASN A 512 -35.70 38.10 -4.14
N ALA A 513 -36.97 38.02 -4.51
CA ALA A 513 -37.95 39.07 -4.27
C ALA A 513 -38.41 39.07 -2.80
N HIS A 514 -37.59 39.65 -1.92
CA HIS A 514 -37.91 39.92 -0.51
C HIS A 514 -38.33 38.67 0.31
N GLY A 515 -37.62 37.56 0.12
CA GLY A 515 -37.89 36.28 0.79
C GLY A 515 -38.74 35.30 -0.01
N THR A 516 -39.16 35.69 -1.22
CA THR A 516 -39.74 34.78 -2.22
C THR A 516 -38.82 34.70 -3.43
N PHE A 517 -38.67 33.50 -3.96
CA PHE A 517 -37.76 33.20 -5.06
C PHE A 517 -38.52 33.02 -6.36
N ARG A 518 -38.02 33.64 -7.41
CA ARG A 518 -38.53 33.49 -8.77
C ARG A 518 -37.44 32.91 -9.65
N ASP A 519 -37.75 31.87 -10.41
CA ASP A 519 -36.86 31.36 -11.45
C ASP A 519 -36.71 32.42 -12.56
N VAL A 520 -35.48 32.92 -12.72
CA VAL A 520 -35.10 33.91 -13.73
C VAL A 520 -34.07 33.34 -14.73
N THR A 521 -33.81 32.03 -14.68
CA THR A 521 -32.75 31.33 -15.43
C THR A 521 -32.71 31.67 -16.92
N ASP A 522 -33.87 31.66 -17.58
CA ASP A 522 -33.96 31.93 -19.02
C ASP A 522 -33.82 33.42 -19.34
N ALA A 523 -34.35 34.29 -18.47
CA ALA A 523 -34.31 35.73 -18.65
C ALA A 523 -32.90 36.29 -18.46
N THR A 524 -32.10 35.66 -17.59
CA THR A 524 -30.72 36.05 -17.30
C THR A 524 -29.69 35.27 -18.10
N HIS A 525 -30.10 34.25 -18.86
CA HIS A 525 -29.21 33.35 -19.60
C HIS A 525 -28.21 32.56 -18.72
N ALA A 526 -28.47 32.42 -17.41
CA ALA A 526 -27.58 31.74 -16.49
C ALA A 526 -27.65 30.18 -16.55
N GLY A 527 -28.56 29.63 -17.34
CA GLY A 527 -28.85 28.19 -17.32
C GLY A 527 -27.84 27.32 -18.07
N LEU A 528 -26.77 26.92 -17.37
CA LEU A 528 -25.72 26.02 -17.87
C LEU A 528 -26.18 24.56 -17.93
N ALA A 529 -26.06 23.94 -19.10
CA ALA A 529 -26.42 22.54 -19.38
C ALA A 529 -25.19 21.60 -19.32
N VAL A 530 -24.59 21.48 -18.14
CA VAL A 530 -23.33 20.76 -17.92
C VAL A 530 -23.45 19.81 -16.72
N GLN A 531 -22.54 18.84 -16.61
CA GLN A 531 -22.34 18.11 -15.36
C GLN A 531 -21.53 19.01 -14.42
N GLY A 532 -22.23 19.86 -13.67
CA GLY A 532 -21.60 20.78 -12.73
C GLY A 532 -21.46 20.19 -11.33
N ASP A 533 -20.43 20.64 -10.62
CA ASP A 533 -20.13 20.21 -9.25
C ASP A 533 -20.30 21.37 -8.27
N GLY A 534 -19.41 22.35 -8.29
CA GLY A 534 -19.44 23.51 -7.39
C GLY A 534 -19.57 24.82 -8.14
N CYS A 535 -19.88 25.89 -7.41
CA CYS A 535 -19.77 27.23 -7.93
C CYS A 535 -19.12 28.17 -6.90
N VAL A 536 -18.64 29.31 -7.38
CA VAL A 536 -18.30 30.48 -6.56
C VAL A 536 -18.81 31.73 -7.26
N ALA A 537 -19.33 32.67 -6.47
CA ALA A 537 -19.74 34.00 -6.94
C ALA A 537 -18.72 35.06 -6.49
N GLY A 538 -18.45 36.04 -7.35
CA GLY A 538 -17.60 37.19 -7.04
C GLY A 538 -17.38 38.07 -8.27
N ASP A 539 -17.01 39.33 -8.06
CA ASP A 539 -16.60 40.24 -9.14
C ASP A 539 -15.18 39.86 -9.60
N LEU A 540 -15.09 39.17 -10.74
CA LEU A 540 -13.82 38.59 -11.22
C LEU A 540 -13.10 39.52 -12.19
N ASN A 541 -13.83 40.40 -12.87
CA ASN A 541 -13.29 41.35 -13.85
C ASN A 541 -13.09 42.77 -13.28
N GLY A 542 -13.58 43.04 -12.06
CA GLY A 542 -13.48 44.32 -11.37
C GLY A 542 -14.49 45.36 -11.84
N ASP A 543 -15.61 44.97 -12.45
CA ASP A 543 -16.64 45.88 -12.97
C ASP A 543 -17.72 46.24 -11.93
N GLY A 544 -17.67 45.63 -10.75
CA GLY A 544 -18.61 45.85 -9.66
C GLY A 544 -19.85 44.96 -9.70
N HIS A 545 -19.95 44.02 -10.64
CA HIS A 545 -21.02 43.05 -10.73
C HIS A 545 -20.52 41.64 -10.40
N ALA A 546 -21.32 40.86 -9.65
CA ALA A 546 -20.91 39.52 -9.26
C ALA A 546 -21.03 38.54 -10.44
N ASP A 547 -19.91 37.95 -10.84
CA ASP A 547 -19.81 36.85 -11.80
C ASP A 547 -19.96 35.49 -11.10
N LEU A 548 -20.15 34.42 -11.90
CA LEU A 548 -20.16 33.04 -11.41
C LEU A 548 -19.06 32.21 -12.09
N VAL A 549 -18.34 31.43 -11.30
CA VAL A 549 -17.48 30.34 -11.79
C VAL A 549 -18.11 29.02 -11.40
N VAL A 550 -18.23 28.10 -12.34
CA VAL A 550 -18.80 26.76 -12.14
C VAL A 550 -17.75 25.71 -12.51
N THR A 551 -17.48 24.78 -11.61
CA THR A 551 -16.64 23.61 -11.92
C THR A 551 -17.50 22.54 -12.57
N THR A 552 -16.99 21.94 -13.64
CA THR A 552 -17.70 20.92 -14.41
C THR A 552 -16.78 19.74 -14.70
N THR A 553 -17.35 18.62 -15.12
CA THR A 553 -16.57 17.43 -15.52
C THR A 553 -15.68 17.65 -16.76
N SER A 554 -15.86 18.76 -17.49
CA SER A 554 -15.13 19.09 -18.72
C SER A 554 -14.20 20.30 -18.55
N GLY A 555 -14.23 20.98 -17.40
CA GLY A 555 -13.39 22.14 -17.12
C GLY A 555 -14.00 23.11 -16.12
N VAL A 556 -13.85 24.40 -16.41
CA VAL A 556 -14.41 25.49 -15.63
C VAL A 556 -15.14 26.43 -16.57
N ASP A 557 -16.42 26.67 -16.30
CA ASP A 557 -17.24 27.62 -17.03
C ASP A 557 -17.42 28.89 -16.19
N VAL A 558 -17.33 30.04 -16.84
CA VAL A 558 -17.55 31.35 -16.21
C VAL A 558 -18.78 31.98 -16.84
N LEU A 559 -19.71 32.43 -16.01
CA LEU A 559 -20.82 33.29 -16.39
C LEU A 559 -20.46 34.71 -15.98
N TRP A 560 -20.17 35.56 -16.97
CA TRP A 560 -19.87 36.97 -16.76
C TRP A 560 -21.15 37.76 -16.62
N ASN A 561 -21.30 38.53 -15.54
CA ASN A 561 -22.46 39.39 -15.34
C ASN A 561 -22.27 40.69 -16.14
N GLU A 562 -23.14 40.93 -17.11
CA GLU A 562 -23.02 42.08 -18.01
C GLU A 562 -23.51 43.41 -17.37
N GLY A 563 -23.84 43.41 -16.08
CA GLY A 563 -24.33 44.57 -15.34
C GLY A 563 -25.75 45.02 -15.71
N ASN A 564 -26.41 44.30 -16.62
CA ASN A 564 -27.78 44.54 -17.07
C ASN A 564 -28.77 43.46 -16.60
N GLY A 565 -28.34 42.59 -15.68
CA GLY A 565 -29.12 41.45 -15.19
C GLY A 565 -29.05 40.20 -16.08
N THR A 566 -28.14 40.15 -17.05
CA THR A 566 -27.90 38.97 -17.89
C THR A 566 -26.46 38.48 -17.78
N PHE A 567 -26.25 37.21 -18.10
CA PHE A 567 -24.94 36.56 -18.06
C PHE A 567 -24.49 36.12 -19.46
N THR A 568 -23.19 36.29 -19.73
CA THR A 568 -22.53 35.69 -20.90
C THR A 568 -21.65 34.52 -20.49
N GLU A 569 -21.87 33.35 -21.11
CA GLU A 569 -21.08 32.15 -20.89
C GLU A 569 -19.72 32.22 -21.62
N SER A 570 -18.65 31.88 -20.89
CA SER A 570 -17.32 31.67 -21.44
C SER A 570 -16.65 30.47 -20.79
N ALA A 571 -16.28 29.47 -21.60
CA ALA A 571 -15.52 28.32 -21.15
C ALA A 571 -14.03 28.66 -21.01
N LEU A 572 -13.47 28.47 -19.81
CA LEU A 572 -12.02 28.50 -19.61
C LEU A 572 -11.47 27.08 -19.80
N ARG A 573 -10.96 26.80 -21.01
CA ARG A 573 -10.20 25.57 -21.29
C ARG A 573 -8.84 25.64 -20.60
N SER A 574 -8.81 25.37 -19.29
CA SER A 574 -7.55 25.22 -18.54
C SER A 574 -7.16 23.75 -18.43
N THR A 575 -5.84 23.48 -18.47
CA THR A 575 -5.29 22.20 -18.02
C THR A 575 -5.04 22.30 -16.51
N GLY A 576 -5.96 21.80 -15.69
CA GLY A 576 -5.92 21.89 -14.23
C GLY A 576 -6.88 20.91 -13.54
N TRP A 577 -6.87 20.87 -12.21
CA TRP A 577 -7.82 20.07 -11.43
C TRP A 577 -9.15 20.81 -11.30
N TYR A 578 -10.17 20.27 -11.93
CA TYR A 578 -11.59 20.57 -11.71
C TYR A 578 -12.19 19.25 -11.23
N THR A 579 -12.90 19.26 -10.11
CA THR A 579 -13.37 18.03 -9.43
C THR A 579 -14.85 18.05 -9.21
#